data_AF-A0A7W7MBR2-F1
#
_entry.id   AF-A0A7W7MBR2-F1
#
_cell.length_a   1.000
_cell.length_b   1.000
_cell.length_c   1.000
_cell.angle_alpha   90.00
_cell.angle_beta   90.00
_cell.angle_gamma   90.00
#
_symmetry.space_group_name_H-M   'P 1'
#
loop_
_entity.id
_entity.type
_entity.pdbx_description
1 polymer ?
#
loop_
_entity_poly.entity_id
_entity_poly.type
_entity_poly.pdbx_seq_one_letter_code
_entity_poly.pdbx_strand_id
1 'polypeptide(L)'
;MDAGLERDIEVTAGSPKVARAVKDGLERLSDGSGGPELQEIARDLLDGRITLGDLTRTRAYSVVLMDQLRRYREWQANLSAAERARLEGEIREMYGPSAVDGLEHLRGNH
;
A
#
# COMPACT_ATOMS: atom_id res chain seq x y z
N MET A 1 -5.42 -13.60 -13.68
CA MET A 1 -4.69 -12.36 -13.38
C MET A 1 -5.60 -11.20 -13.76
N ASP A 2 -6.03 -10.42 -12.78
CA ASP A 2 -6.96 -9.31 -13.00
C ASP A 2 -6.21 -8.06 -13.50
N ALA A 3 -6.48 -7.64 -14.74
CA ALA A 3 -5.89 -6.44 -15.35
C ALA A 3 -6.56 -5.14 -14.83
N GLY A 4 -7.68 -5.25 -14.11
CA GLY A 4 -8.39 -4.12 -13.51
C GLY A 4 -7.63 -3.56 -12.30
N LEU A 5 -7.14 -4.42 -11.42
CA LEU A 5 -6.39 -4.03 -10.23
C LEU A 5 -5.13 -3.20 -10.56
N GLU A 6 -4.33 -3.64 -11.53
CA GLU A 6 -3.10 -2.92 -11.90
C GLU A 6 -3.41 -1.52 -12.46
N ARG A 7 -4.50 -1.41 -13.23
CA ARG A 7 -4.98 -0.15 -13.79
C ARG A 7 -5.59 0.77 -12.71
N ASP A 8 -6.32 0.23 -11.75
CA ASP A 8 -6.87 0.99 -10.62
C ASP A 8 -5.73 1.55 -9.74
N ILE A 9 -4.68 0.77 -9.51
CA ILE A 9 -3.50 1.24 -8.78
C ILE A 9 -2.75 2.28 -9.61
N GLU A 10 -2.58 2.08 -10.92
CA GLU A 10 -1.92 3.06 -11.80
C GLU A 10 -2.65 4.41 -11.79
N VAL A 11 -3.97 4.40 -11.89
CA VAL A 11 -4.81 5.62 -11.81
C VAL A 11 -4.65 6.31 -10.46
N THR A 12 -4.59 5.53 -9.36
CA THR A 12 -4.48 6.07 -8.00
C THR A 12 -3.07 6.58 -7.69
N ALA A 13 -2.04 5.87 -8.14
CA ALA A 13 -0.65 6.17 -7.85
C ALA A 13 0.02 7.12 -8.85
N GLY A 14 -0.62 7.35 -10.01
CA GLY A 14 -0.09 8.19 -11.10
C GLY A 14 1.22 7.68 -11.70
N SER A 15 1.65 6.45 -11.40
CA SER A 15 2.94 5.89 -11.82
C SER A 15 2.84 4.37 -12.02
N PRO A 16 3.13 3.87 -13.24
CA PRO A 16 3.18 2.43 -13.53
C PRO A 16 4.20 1.69 -12.66
N LYS A 17 5.29 2.36 -12.26
CA LYS A 17 6.33 1.79 -11.41
C LYS A 17 5.83 1.55 -9.98
N VAL A 18 5.02 2.47 -9.47
CA VAL A 18 4.36 2.32 -8.17
C VAL A 18 3.28 1.25 -8.25
N ALA A 19 2.51 1.20 -9.34
CA ALA A 19 1.51 0.15 -9.55
C ALA A 19 2.13 -1.26 -9.52
N ARG A 20 3.27 -1.43 -10.19
CA ARG A 20 4.05 -2.67 -10.14
C ARG A 20 4.50 -3.01 -8.72
N ALA A 21 5.04 -2.04 -7.99
CA ALA A 21 5.52 -2.24 -6.63
C ALA A 21 4.41 -2.66 -5.65
N VAL A 22 3.22 -2.07 -5.78
CA VAL A 22 2.04 -2.44 -5.00
C VAL A 22 1.62 -3.87 -5.33
N LYS A 23 1.62 -4.25 -6.61
CA LYS A 23 1.34 -5.62 -7.04
C LYS A 23 2.33 -6.63 -6.45
N ASP A 24 3.62 -6.36 -6.54
CA ASP A 24 4.67 -7.20 -5.93
C ASP A 24 4.52 -7.28 -4.38
N GLY A 25 3.98 -6.22 -3.76
CA GLY A 25 3.61 -6.21 -2.35
C GLY A 25 2.42 -7.14 -2.05
N LEU A 26 1.36 -7.07 -2.86
CA LEU A 26 0.19 -7.94 -2.75
C LEU A 26 0.55 -9.41 -2.97
N GLU A 27 1.42 -9.72 -3.94
CA GLU A 27 1.92 -11.09 -4.17
C GLU A 27 2.62 -11.62 -2.91
N ARG A 28 3.53 -10.83 -2.30
CA ARG A 28 4.17 -11.20 -1.03
C ARG A 28 3.18 -11.37 0.13
N LEU A 29 2.13 -10.55 0.20
CA LEU A 29 1.10 -10.70 1.22
C LEU A 29 0.31 -12.00 1.00
N SER A 30 0.03 -12.35 -0.26
CA SER A 30 -0.65 -13.60 -0.63
C SER A 30 0.15 -14.87 -0.30
N ASP A 31 1.47 -14.73 -0.20
CA ASP A 31 2.40 -15.77 0.30
C ASP A 31 2.44 -15.86 1.84
N GLY A 32 1.77 -14.94 2.54
CA GLY A 32 1.58 -14.99 4.01
C GLY A 32 2.46 -14.03 4.82
N SER A 33 3.23 -13.15 4.18
CA SER A 33 4.13 -12.22 4.88
C SER A 33 3.44 -11.24 5.84
N GLY A 34 2.13 -11.00 5.67
CA GLY A 34 1.32 -10.09 6.48
C GLY A 34 0.42 -10.75 7.52
N GLY A 35 0.50 -12.08 7.69
CA GLY A 35 -0.44 -12.85 8.50
C GLY A 35 -1.67 -13.32 7.71
N PRO A 36 -2.51 -14.18 8.30
CA PRO A 36 -3.56 -14.90 7.59
C PRO A 36 -4.65 -13.97 7.04
N GLU A 37 -5.02 -12.91 7.75
CA GLU A 37 -6.07 -11.99 7.29
C GLU A 37 -5.62 -11.17 6.06
N LEU A 38 -4.38 -10.67 6.06
CA LEU A 38 -3.84 -9.94 4.89
C LEU A 38 -3.56 -10.87 3.72
N GLN A 39 -3.23 -12.13 4.00
CA GLN A 39 -3.04 -13.15 2.97
C GLN A 39 -4.33 -13.41 2.19
N GLU A 40 -5.45 -13.57 2.88
CA GLU A 40 -6.76 -13.79 2.26
C GLU A 40 -7.17 -12.59 1.40
N ILE A 41 -7.06 -11.38 1.95
CA ILE A 41 -7.38 -10.13 1.23
C ILE A 41 -6.53 -9.98 -0.02
N ALA A 42 -5.22 -10.24 0.08
CA ALA A 42 -4.31 -10.12 -1.06
C ALA A 42 -4.62 -11.14 -2.16
N ARG A 43 -4.98 -12.38 -1.79
CA ARG A 43 -5.42 -13.39 -2.76
C ARG A 43 -6.71 -12.98 -3.47
N ASP A 44 -7.70 -12.51 -2.71
CA ASP A 44 -8.98 -12.12 -3.28
C ASP A 44 -8.87 -10.90 -4.21
N LEU A 45 -7.97 -9.95 -3.91
CA LEU A 45 -7.65 -8.83 -4.80
C LEU A 45 -6.95 -9.30 -6.09
N LEU A 46 -5.91 -10.14 -5.97
CA LEU A 46 -5.14 -10.64 -7.11
C LEU A 46 -5.99 -11.55 -8.04
N ASP A 47 -6.91 -12.29 -7.45
CA ASP A 47 -7.88 -13.13 -8.17
C ASP A 47 -9.04 -12.32 -8.77
N GLY A 48 -9.17 -11.03 -8.44
CA GLY A 48 -10.25 -10.17 -8.90
C GLY A 48 -11.62 -10.47 -8.27
N ARG A 49 -11.65 -11.21 -7.14
CA ARG A 49 -12.89 -11.51 -6.41
C ARG A 49 -13.41 -10.29 -5.64
N ILE A 50 -12.49 -9.42 -5.23
CA ILE A 50 -12.79 -8.13 -4.61
C ILE A 50 -11.94 -7.05 -5.30
N THR A 51 -12.45 -5.82 -5.31
CA THR A 51 -11.73 -4.64 -5.80
C THR A 51 -11.14 -3.83 -4.64
N LEU A 52 -10.22 -2.89 -4.93
CA LEU A 52 -9.75 -1.92 -3.94
C LEU A 52 -10.90 -1.10 -3.34
N GLY A 53 -11.94 -0.81 -4.13
CA GLY A 53 -13.15 -0.14 -3.66
C GLY A 53 -13.93 -0.95 -2.62
N ASP A 54 -13.96 -2.28 -2.74
CA ASP A 54 -14.68 -3.16 -1.82
C ASP A 54 -14.04 -3.23 -0.43
N LEU A 55 -12.73 -2.98 -0.34
CA LEU A 55 -12.01 -2.86 0.93
C LEU A 55 -12.52 -1.69 1.77
N THR A 56 -12.94 -0.60 1.13
CA THR A 56 -13.49 0.58 1.81
C THR A 56 -14.95 0.38 2.23
N ARG A 57 -15.66 -0.55 1.58
CA ARG A 57 -17.09 -0.82 1.82
C ARG A 57 -17.32 -1.91 2.86
N THR A 58 -16.38 -2.84 3.00
CA THR A 58 -16.52 -3.99 3.89
C THR A 58 -15.88 -3.71 5.24
N ARG A 59 -16.69 -3.69 6.31
CA ARG A 59 -16.20 -3.41 7.68
C ARG A 59 -15.09 -4.36 8.13
N ALA A 60 -15.17 -5.65 7.77
CA ALA A 60 -14.17 -6.65 8.16
C ALA A 60 -12.78 -6.33 7.60
N TYR A 61 -12.69 -6.03 6.30
CA TYR A 61 -11.43 -5.66 5.64
C TYR A 61 -10.94 -4.27 6.05
N SER A 62 -11.87 -3.35 6.29
CA SER A 62 -11.55 -2.01 6.78
C SER A 62 -10.83 -2.06 8.14
N VAL A 63 -11.27 -2.89 9.09
CA VAL A 63 -10.62 -2.97 10.42
C VAL A 63 -9.17 -3.46 10.30
N VAL A 64 -8.92 -4.53 9.53
CA VAL A 64 -7.59 -5.10 9.35
C VAL A 64 -6.65 -4.08 8.69
N LEU A 65 -7.10 -3.43 7.62
CA LEU A 65 -6.30 -2.42 6.91
C LEU A 65 -6.04 -1.18 7.76
N MET A 66 -7.04 -0.72 8.53
CA MET A 66 -6.90 0.44 9.40
C MET A 66 -5.93 0.19 10.54
N ASP A 67 -5.90 -1.03 11.09
CA ASP A 67 -4.93 -1.41 12.12
C ASP A 67 -3.48 -1.40 11.58
N GLN A 68 -3.27 -1.93 10.37
CA GLN A 68 -1.97 -1.92 9.71
C GLN A 68 -1.53 -0.50 9.34
N LEU A 69 -2.47 0.34 8.87
CA LEU A 69 -2.20 1.75 8.60
C LEU A 69 -1.86 2.51 9.88
N ARG A 70 -2.53 2.21 11.00
CA ARG A 70 -2.18 2.78 12.31
C ARG A 70 -0.75 2.40 12.70
N ARG A 71 -0.39 1.11 12.61
CA ARG A 71 0.98 0.65 12.91
C ARG A 71 2.03 1.30 12.02
N TYR A 72 1.74 1.44 10.73
CA TYR A 72 2.62 2.16 9.81
C TYR A 72 2.83 3.62 10.24
N ARG A 73 1.74 4.32 10.59
CA ARG A 73 1.80 5.71 11.07
C ARG A 73 2.57 5.85 12.37
N GLU A 74 2.36 4.94 13.32
CA GLU A 74 3.10 4.90 14.59
C GLU A 74 4.60 4.69 14.34
N TRP A 75 4.97 3.73 13.49
CA TRP A 75 6.36 3.54 13.09
C TRP A 75 6.95 4.80 12.43
N GLN A 76 6.22 5.39 11.48
CA GLN A 76 6.66 6.57 10.74
C GLN A 76 6.80 7.81 11.66
N ALA A 77 5.95 7.94 12.68
CA ALA A 77 6.02 9.01 13.67
C ALA A 77 7.25 8.89 14.58
N ASN A 78 7.75 7.67 14.78
CA ASN A 78 8.93 7.40 15.59
C ASN A 78 10.26 7.50 14.82
N LEU A 79 10.24 7.73 13.50
CA LEU A 79 11.45 7.96 12.72
C LEU A 79 12.09 9.31 13.06
N SER A 80 13.40 9.30 13.31
CA SER A 80 14.21 10.53 13.39
C SER A 80 14.25 11.26 12.04
N ALA A 81 14.66 12.54 12.06
CA ALA A 81 14.80 13.31 10.83
C ALA A 81 15.79 12.67 9.83
N ALA A 82 16.86 12.05 10.33
CA ALA A 82 17.85 11.38 9.49
C ALA A 82 17.31 10.09 8.87
N GLU A 83 16.61 9.26 9.66
CA GLU A 83 15.99 8.03 9.15
C GLU A 83 14.88 8.33 8.15
N ARG A 84 14.12 9.41 8.38
CA ARG A 84 13.10 9.88 7.45
C ARG A 84 13.70 10.33 6.13
N ALA A 85 14.73 11.18 6.15
CA ALA A 85 15.40 11.63 4.93
C ALA A 85 16.01 10.47 4.13
N ARG A 86 16.54 9.46 4.84
CA ARG A 86 17.04 8.23 4.22
C ARG A 86 15.92 7.45 3.53
N LEU A 87 14.81 7.20 4.23
CA LEU A 87 13.65 6.48 3.68
C LEU A 87 13.09 7.20 2.44
N GLU A 88 12.93 8.52 2.50
CA GLU A 88 12.46 9.32 1.37
C GLU A 88 13.42 9.24 0.17
N GLY A 89 14.74 9.22 0.43
CA GLY A 89 15.76 9.01 -0.59
C GLY A 89 15.66 7.63 -1.25
N GLU A 90 15.54 6.57 -0.46
CA GLU A 90 15.38 5.18 -0.92
C GLU A 90 14.11 5.05 -1.78
N ILE A 91 13.00 5.65 -1.36
CA ILE A 91 11.72 5.64 -2.10
C ILE A 91 11.81 6.44 -3.39
N ARG A 92 12.46 7.61 -3.36
CA ARG A 92 12.66 8.43 -4.56
C ARG A 92 13.51 7.72 -5.61
N GLU A 93 14.58 7.06 -5.18
CA GLU A 93 15.45 6.28 -6.07
C GLU A 93 14.69 5.09 -6.66
N MET A 94 13.96 4.36 -5.81
CA MET A 94 13.30 3.12 -6.21
C MET A 94 12.01 3.34 -7.00
N TYR A 95 11.23 4.38 -6.70
CA TYR A 95 9.87 4.56 -7.23
C TYR A 95 9.63 5.91 -7.90
N GLY A 96 10.56 6.84 -7.80
CA GLY A 96 10.46 8.19 -8.34
C GLY A 96 9.84 9.21 -7.38
N PRO A 97 9.82 10.51 -7.76
CA PRO A 97 9.37 11.59 -6.88
C PRO A 97 7.89 11.49 -6.49
N SER A 98 7.02 11.04 -7.39
CA SER A 98 5.57 10.91 -7.14
C SER A 98 5.23 9.95 -5.98
N ALA A 99 6.08 8.97 -5.71
CA ALA A 99 5.90 8.06 -4.57
C ALA A 99 6.17 8.75 -3.23
N VAL A 100 7.07 9.74 -3.20
CA VAL A 100 7.36 10.54 -2.01
C VAL A 100 6.20 11.51 -1.73
N ASP A 101 5.66 12.13 -2.78
CA ASP A 101 4.53 13.07 -2.66
C ASP A 101 3.29 12.38 -2.05
N GLY A 102 3.03 11.12 -2.42
CA GLY A 102 1.96 10.31 -1.83
C GLY A 102 2.14 10.05 -0.32
N LEU A 103 3.37 9.86 0.14
CA LEU A 103 3.68 9.71 1.57
C LEU A 103 3.47 11.01 2.34
N GLU A 104 3.78 12.15 1.73
CA GLU A 104 3.53 13.45 2.33
C GLU A 104 2.03 13.74 2.46
N HIS A 105 1.23 13.31 1.48
CA HIS A 105 -0.22 13.45 1.52
C HIS A 105 -0.87 12.63 2.66
N LEU A 106 -0.39 11.39 2.87
CA LEU A 106 -0.86 10.54 3.98
C LEU A 106 -0.52 11.11 5.37
N ARG A 107 0.47 11.99 5.44
CA ARG A 107 0.90 12.71 6.66
C ARG A 107 0.07 13.97 6.92
N GLY A 108 -0.38 14.67 5.87
CA GLY A 108 -1.06 15.97 5.98
C GLY A 108 -2.55 15.91 6.35
N ASN A 109 -3.19 14.73 6.28
CA ASN A 109 -4.60 14.58 6.59
C ASN A 109 -4.80 14.39 8.12
N HIS A 110 -4.91 15.52 8.81
CA HIS A 110 -5.24 15.66 10.24
C HIS A 110 -6.59 16.33 10.42
#